data_AF-A0AA35UT81-F1
#
_entry.id   AF-A0AA35UT81-F1
#
_cell.length_a   1.000
_cell.length_b   1.000
_cell.length_c   1.000
_cell.angle_alpha   90.00
_cell.angle_beta   90.00
_cell.angle_gamma   90.00
#
_symmetry.space_group_name_H-M   'P 1'
#
loop_
_entity.id
_entity.type
_entity.pdbx_description
1 polymer ?
#
loop_
_entity_poly.entity_id
_entity_poly.type
_entity_poly.pdbx_seq_one_letter_code
_entity_poly.pdbx_strand_id
1 'polypeptide(L)'
;MNTVTTLFLTALAVSSGLEYWLARRQARHVRLHRDHVPDAFRDRVSLEDHQKAADYTLAKGSLDDVGRIVGIAILLGFTLGGGIDAIAAVWNGWGLPPITTGVGIVLTTLLASQLLELPLNLYQTFRIEERFGFNRTTPRQFAIDLALQTGLSLVIGAPLLALILWVMDSAGAQWWIIAWAILMAFSILMSWAFPTLIAPLFNKFTPLADATLKARIEALLERCGFRSEGIFVMDGSRRSGHGNAYFTGFGSNKRIVFFDTLVDSLDHDEIEAVLAHELGHFKRRHVLKMLAGTALVTLAGFALLGWLTGEDWFYQGLGVREQSHATALLLFMLVSPVFSVFLQPIVAYVQRRYEFEADDFAASQTRARYLVHALVKLYRENASTLTPDPLYAAFHYSHPPAAIRIDHLSAKI
;
A
#
# COMPACT_ATOMS: atom_id res chain seq x y z
N MET A 1 -22.92 4.35 28.50
CA MET A 1 -22.01 4.49 27.33
C MET A 1 -22.69 5.41 26.33
N ASN A 2 -21.96 6.37 25.78
CA ASN A 2 -22.45 7.23 24.69
C ASN A 2 -22.77 6.34 23.46
N THR A 3 -23.85 6.64 22.74
CA THR A 3 -24.28 5.90 21.52
C THR A 3 -23.15 5.80 20.50
N VAL A 4 -22.35 6.87 20.36
CA VAL A 4 -21.23 6.96 19.43
C VAL A 4 -20.09 6.04 19.85
N THR A 5 -19.77 5.99 21.14
CA THR A 5 -18.80 5.03 21.69
C THR A 5 -19.25 3.60 21.40
N THR A 6 -20.54 3.32 21.55
CA THR A 6 -21.10 1.99 21.29
C THR A 6 -21.00 1.65 19.80
N LEU A 7 -21.34 2.59 18.90
CA LEU A 7 -21.20 2.42 17.46
C LEU A 7 -19.74 2.16 17.07
N PHE A 8 -18.81 2.98 17.57
CA PHE A 8 -17.38 2.83 17.31
C PHE A 8 -16.84 1.49 17.77
N LEU A 9 -17.10 1.09 19.02
CA LEU A 9 -16.65 -0.20 19.56
C LEU A 9 -17.29 -1.39 18.84
N THR A 10 -18.56 -1.26 18.42
CA THR A 10 -19.24 -2.31 17.65
C THR A 10 -18.61 -2.43 16.26
N ALA A 11 -18.39 -1.31 15.56
CA ALA A 11 -17.73 -1.31 14.27
C ALA A 11 -16.30 -1.87 14.36
N LEU A 12 -15.55 -1.50 15.40
CA LEU A 12 -14.22 -2.03 15.69
C LEU A 12 -14.23 -3.54 15.93
N ALA A 13 -15.18 -4.04 16.74
CA ALA A 13 -15.32 -5.47 17.00
C ALA A 13 -15.72 -6.25 15.74
N VAL A 14 -16.66 -5.73 14.95
CA VAL A 14 -17.13 -6.38 13.72
C VAL A 14 -16.04 -6.40 12.65
N SER A 15 -15.40 -5.26 12.37
CA SER A 15 -14.30 -5.15 11.41
C SER A 15 -13.12 -6.05 11.80
N SER A 16 -12.67 -5.97 13.05
CA SER A 16 -11.56 -6.79 13.55
C SER A 16 -11.90 -8.27 13.58
N GLY A 17 -13.15 -8.62 13.94
CA GLY A 17 -13.64 -9.99 13.93
C GLY A 17 -13.72 -10.58 12.52
N LEU A 18 -14.20 -9.79 11.55
CA LEU A 18 -14.22 -10.17 10.13
C LEU A 18 -12.80 -10.42 9.60
N GLU A 19 -11.90 -9.47 9.83
CA GLU A 19 -10.49 -9.56 9.45
C GLU A 19 -9.80 -10.78 10.05
N TYR A 20 -9.99 -11.01 11.35
CA TYR A 20 -9.44 -12.18 12.03
C TYR A 20 -10.02 -13.47 11.46
N TRP A 21 -11.33 -13.53 11.24
CA TRP A 21 -11.97 -14.70 10.65
C TRP A 21 -11.44 -15.01 9.24
N LEU A 22 -11.31 -14.00 8.38
CA LEU A 22 -10.71 -14.12 7.05
C LEU A 22 -9.26 -14.62 7.15
N ALA A 23 -8.45 -14.06 8.04
CA ALA A 23 -7.07 -14.49 8.27
C ALA A 23 -6.97 -15.94 8.74
N ARG A 24 -7.88 -16.39 9.63
CA ARG A 24 -7.94 -17.79 10.07
C ARG A 24 -8.35 -18.73 8.93
N ARG A 25 -9.28 -18.32 8.06
CA ARG A 25 -9.63 -19.07 6.84
C ARG A 25 -8.42 -19.24 5.93
N GLN A 26 -7.71 -18.14 5.64
CA GLN A 26 -6.49 -18.13 4.84
C GLN A 26 -5.44 -19.10 5.43
N ALA A 27 -5.15 -18.96 6.72
CA ALA A 27 -4.17 -19.81 7.38
C ALA A 27 -4.56 -21.30 7.32
N ARG A 28 -5.83 -21.63 7.54
CA ARG A 28 -6.32 -23.01 7.42
C ARG A 28 -6.21 -23.53 6.00
N HIS A 29 -6.64 -22.75 5.02
CA HIS A 29 -6.61 -23.13 3.61
C HIS A 29 -5.17 -23.39 3.13
N VAL A 30 -4.25 -22.48 3.46
CA VAL A 30 -2.82 -22.64 3.11
C VAL A 30 -2.21 -23.87 3.78
N ARG A 31 -2.51 -24.13 5.07
CA ARG A 31 -2.02 -25.34 5.76
C ARG A 31 -2.52 -26.63 5.11
N LEU A 32 -3.79 -26.69 4.75
CA LEU A 32 -4.40 -27.88 4.15
C LEU A 32 -3.81 -28.22 2.78
N HIS A 33 -3.33 -27.22 2.04
CA HIS A 33 -2.76 -27.40 0.70
C HIS A 33 -1.22 -27.33 0.69
N ARG A 34 -0.58 -27.23 1.85
CA ARG A 34 0.89 -27.05 1.97
C ARG A 34 1.68 -28.19 1.32
N ASP A 35 1.21 -29.42 1.46
CA ASP A 35 1.97 -30.61 1.07
C ASP A 35 1.64 -31.13 -0.35
N HIS A 36 0.87 -30.36 -1.13
CA HIS A 36 0.55 -30.69 -2.51
C HIS A 36 0.63 -29.44 -3.40
N VAL A 37 1.57 -29.44 -4.34
CA VAL A 37 1.68 -28.38 -5.36
C VAL A 37 0.44 -28.46 -6.27
N PRO A 38 -0.29 -27.36 -6.52
CA PRO A 38 -1.44 -27.39 -7.42
C PRO A 38 -1.04 -27.82 -8.83
N ASP A 39 -1.91 -28.55 -9.52
CA ASP A 39 -1.59 -29.21 -10.80
C ASP A 39 -1.03 -28.24 -11.85
N ALA A 40 -1.58 -27.03 -11.94
CA ALA A 40 -1.13 -25.98 -12.85
C ALA A 40 0.33 -25.53 -12.66
N PHE A 41 0.94 -25.83 -11.51
CA PHE A 41 2.30 -25.42 -11.15
C PHE A 41 3.26 -26.59 -10.95
N ARG A 42 2.78 -27.84 -10.99
CA ARG A 42 3.54 -29.04 -10.62
C ARG A 42 4.86 -29.18 -11.38
N ASP A 43 4.88 -28.81 -12.65
CA ASP A 43 6.07 -28.96 -13.51
C ASP A 43 7.09 -27.81 -13.35
N ARG A 44 6.74 -26.74 -12.63
CA ARG A 44 7.52 -25.49 -12.59
C ARG A 44 7.88 -25.03 -11.17
N VAL A 45 7.15 -25.51 -10.16
CA VAL A 45 7.34 -25.18 -8.76
C VAL A 45 7.58 -26.47 -8.00
N SER A 46 8.72 -26.55 -7.31
CA SER A 46 9.04 -27.70 -6.48
C SER A 46 8.13 -27.76 -5.25
N LEU A 47 7.99 -28.94 -4.65
CA LEU A 47 7.26 -29.07 -3.38
C LEU A 47 7.90 -28.21 -2.27
N GLU A 48 9.23 -28.11 -2.26
CA GLU A 48 9.97 -27.29 -1.29
C GLU A 48 9.65 -25.81 -1.45
N ASP A 49 9.64 -25.28 -2.68
CA ASP A 49 9.28 -23.87 -2.95
C ASP A 49 7.84 -23.57 -2.53
N HIS A 50 6.91 -24.48 -2.80
CA HIS A 50 5.51 -24.33 -2.39
C HIS A 50 5.34 -24.37 -0.87
N GLN A 51 6.03 -25.29 -0.20
CA GLN A 51 6.07 -25.34 1.27
C GLN A 51 6.69 -24.07 1.87
N LYS A 52 7.75 -23.54 1.26
CA LYS A 52 8.35 -22.25 1.64
C LYS A 52 7.33 -21.11 1.52
N ALA A 53 6.59 -21.03 0.41
CA ALA A 53 5.54 -20.03 0.19
C ALA A 53 4.39 -20.14 1.21
N ALA A 54 3.96 -21.37 1.50
CA ALA A 54 2.96 -21.63 2.52
C ALA A 54 3.44 -21.22 3.92
N ASP A 55 4.65 -21.61 4.31
CA ASP A 55 5.23 -21.28 5.61
C ASP A 55 5.48 -19.77 5.77
N TYR A 56 5.92 -19.10 4.70
CA TYR A 56 6.08 -17.64 4.67
C TYR A 56 4.74 -16.93 4.88
N THR A 57 3.71 -17.36 4.15
CA THR A 57 2.35 -16.83 4.29
C THR A 57 1.81 -17.00 5.72
N LEU A 58 2.02 -18.17 6.33
CA LEU A 58 1.58 -18.45 7.70
C LEU A 58 2.35 -17.67 8.75
N ALA A 59 3.66 -17.50 8.56
CA ALA A 59 4.50 -16.75 9.48
C ALA A 59 4.14 -15.25 9.45
N LYS A 60 3.95 -14.68 8.26
CA LYS A 60 3.49 -13.31 8.07
C LYS A 60 2.10 -13.10 8.67
N GLY A 61 1.14 -13.98 8.35
CA GLY A 61 -0.22 -13.89 8.90
C GLY A 61 -0.27 -14.01 10.43
N SER A 62 0.68 -14.72 11.05
CA SER A 62 0.78 -14.76 12.52
C SER A 62 1.28 -13.44 13.11
N LEU A 63 2.22 -12.75 12.44
CA LEU A 63 2.68 -11.43 12.89
C LEU A 63 1.60 -10.36 12.66
N ASP A 64 0.92 -10.42 11.52
CA ASP A 64 -0.18 -9.51 11.17
C ASP A 64 -1.29 -9.54 12.23
N ASP A 65 -1.60 -10.72 12.79
CA ASP A 65 -2.59 -10.84 13.87
C ASP A 65 -2.12 -10.19 15.18
N VAL A 66 -0.84 -10.32 15.53
CA VAL A 66 -0.26 -9.60 16.67
C VAL A 66 -0.31 -8.10 16.41
N GLY A 67 0.05 -7.67 15.20
CA GLY A 67 -0.01 -6.28 14.79
C GLY A 67 -1.42 -5.70 14.86
N ARG A 68 -2.44 -6.47 14.50
CA ARG A 68 -3.84 -6.08 14.64
C ARG A 68 -4.23 -5.83 16.09
N ILE A 69 -3.84 -6.72 17.01
CA ILE A 69 -4.10 -6.56 18.45
C ILE A 69 -3.40 -5.31 18.99
N VAL A 70 -2.13 -5.13 18.63
CA VAL A 70 -1.34 -3.94 19.02
C VAL A 70 -1.97 -2.67 18.47
N GLY A 71 -2.36 -2.64 17.19
CA GLY A 71 -3.03 -1.50 16.56
C GLY A 71 -4.36 -1.15 17.21
N ILE A 72 -5.18 -2.16 17.58
CA ILE A 72 -6.42 -1.95 18.35
C ILE A 72 -6.11 -1.35 19.72
N ALA A 73 -5.09 -1.87 20.43
CA ALA A 73 -4.69 -1.35 21.73
C ALA A 73 -4.18 0.10 21.64
N ILE A 74 -3.39 0.42 20.61
CA ILE A 74 -2.92 1.78 20.32
C ILE A 74 -4.11 2.71 20.04
N LEU A 75 -5.02 2.31 19.14
CA LEU A 75 -6.21 3.08 18.79
C LEU A 75 -7.07 3.37 20.02
N LEU A 76 -7.38 2.35 20.82
CA LEU A 76 -8.17 2.50 22.04
C LEU A 76 -7.43 3.31 23.10
N GLY A 77 -6.11 3.14 23.23
CA GLY A 77 -5.27 3.90 24.16
C GLY A 77 -5.24 5.40 23.84
N PHE A 78 -5.12 5.77 22.57
CA PHE A 78 -5.16 7.16 22.14
C PHE A 78 -6.55 7.79 22.25
N THR A 79 -7.60 7.03 21.91
CA THR A 79 -8.99 7.51 21.96
C THR A 79 -9.56 7.39 23.37
N LEU A 80 -10.22 6.28 23.68
CA LEU A 80 -10.93 6.05 24.95
C LEU A 80 -10.00 5.96 26.18
N GLY A 81 -8.72 5.68 25.98
CA GLY A 81 -7.69 5.65 27.02
C GLY A 81 -7.12 7.02 27.38
N GLY A 82 -7.52 8.10 26.70
CA GLY A 82 -7.11 9.47 27.00
C GLY A 82 -5.72 9.87 26.50
N GLY A 83 -5.08 9.07 25.63
CA GLY A 83 -3.75 9.39 25.10
C GLY A 83 -3.71 10.68 24.29
N ILE A 84 -4.74 10.98 23.49
CA ILE A 84 -4.84 12.24 22.74
C ILE A 84 -4.97 13.42 23.71
N ASP A 85 -5.85 13.34 24.70
CA ASP A 85 -6.03 14.40 25.71
C ASP A 85 -4.72 14.64 26.50
N ALA A 86 -3.97 13.59 26.83
CA ALA A 86 -2.68 13.72 27.52
C ALA A 86 -1.63 14.46 26.66
N ILE A 87 -1.54 14.11 25.37
CA ILE A 87 -0.65 14.80 24.42
C ILE A 87 -1.10 16.25 24.23
N ALA A 88 -2.39 16.49 24.08
CA ALA A 88 -2.94 17.82 23.88
C ALA A 88 -2.71 18.73 25.10
N ALA A 89 -2.89 18.21 26.32
CA ALA A 89 -2.56 18.94 27.55
C ALA A 89 -1.08 19.36 27.61
N VAL A 90 -0.15 18.49 27.17
CA VAL A 90 1.26 18.86 27.10
C VAL A 90 1.45 20.01 26.11
N TRP A 91 0.99 19.89 24.87
CA TRP A 91 1.21 20.93 23.85
C TRP A 91 0.56 22.27 24.19
N ASN A 92 -0.65 22.25 24.77
CA ASN A 92 -1.32 23.47 25.21
C ASN A 92 -0.58 24.18 26.36
N GLY A 93 0.12 23.43 27.22
CA GLY A 93 0.92 23.99 28.30
C GLY A 93 2.07 24.90 27.85
N TRP A 94 2.47 24.83 26.57
CA TRP A 94 3.58 25.64 26.03
C TRP A 94 3.11 27.02 25.55
N GLY A 95 1.80 27.27 25.46
CA GLY A 95 1.26 28.56 25.02
C GLY A 95 1.64 28.94 23.59
N LEU A 96 1.86 27.96 22.72
CA LEU A 96 2.20 28.17 21.31
C LEU A 96 0.97 28.58 20.48
N PRO A 97 1.16 29.17 19.28
CA PRO A 97 0.05 29.49 18.38
C PRO A 97 -0.81 28.25 18.05
N PRO A 98 -2.13 28.39 17.86
CA PRO A 98 -3.05 27.25 17.71
C PRO A 98 -2.66 26.25 16.63
N ILE A 99 -2.22 26.73 15.46
CA ILE A 99 -1.77 25.86 14.36
C ILE A 99 -0.52 25.06 14.76
N THR A 100 0.45 25.70 15.42
CA THR A 100 1.67 25.03 15.88
C THR A 100 1.36 23.96 16.92
N THR A 101 0.48 24.28 17.88
CA THR A 101 -0.01 23.33 18.88
C THR A 101 -0.72 22.15 18.21
N GLY A 102 -1.64 22.42 17.28
CA GLY A 102 -2.39 21.38 16.56
C GLY A 102 -1.48 20.46 15.72
N VAL A 103 -0.50 21.03 15.01
CA VAL A 103 0.54 20.26 14.30
C VAL A 103 1.32 19.39 15.29
N GLY A 104 1.72 19.95 16.43
CA GLY A 104 2.42 19.22 17.49
C GLY A 104 1.63 18.02 17.99
N ILE A 105 0.35 18.20 18.31
CA ILE A 105 -0.55 17.14 18.80
C ILE A 105 -0.64 15.98 17.80
N VAL A 106 -0.94 16.30 16.53
CA VAL A 106 -1.10 15.28 15.48
C VAL A 106 0.22 14.56 15.25
N LEU A 107 1.33 15.28 15.07
CA LEU A 107 2.63 14.66 14.78
C LEU A 107 3.14 13.83 15.96
N THR A 108 3.02 14.30 17.21
CA THR A 108 3.40 13.52 18.38
C THR A 108 2.59 12.23 18.46
N THR A 109 1.28 12.28 18.20
CA THR A 109 0.43 11.09 18.21
C THR A 109 0.86 10.09 17.13
N LEU A 110 1.07 10.56 15.88
CA LEU A 110 1.48 9.69 14.77
C LEU A 110 2.88 9.07 14.98
N LEU A 111 3.83 9.87 15.48
CA LEU A 111 5.17 9.37 15.81
C LEU A 111 5.17 8.38 16.97
N ALA A 112 4.32 8.61 17.98
CA ALA A 112 4.15 7.67 19.07
C ALA A 112 3.56 6.33 18.58
N SER A 113 2.54 6.35 17.72
CA SER A 113 2.03 5.13 17.06
C SER A 113 3.12 4.41 16.28
N GLN A 114 3.91 5.12 15.47
CA GLN A 114 5.02 4.53 14.71
C GLN A 114 6.06 3.88 15.63
N LEU A 115 6.38 4.52 16.75
CA LEU A 115 7.33 3.98 17.74
C LEU A 115 6.79 2.72 18.43
N LEU A 116 5.50 2.69 18.75
CA LEU A 116 4.86 1.53 19.37
C LEU A 116 4.76 0.33 18.42
N GLU A 117 4.66 0.56 17.11
CA GLU A 117 4.66 -0.47 16.08
C GLU A 117 6.06 -0.91 15.63
N LEU A 118 7.09 -0.11 15.95
CA LEU A 118 8.48 -0.38 15.54
C LEU A 118 8.98 -1.79 15.90
N PRO A 119 8.68 -2.38 17.07
CA PRO A 119 9.09 -3.75 17.39
C PRO A 119 8.56 -4.78 16.38
N LEU A 120 7.35 -4.60 15.87
CA LEU A 120 6.74 -5.49 14.87
C LEU A 120 7.47 -5.35 13.52
N ASN A 121 7.80 -4.13 13.11
CA ASN A 121 8.56 -3.87 11.89
C ASN A 121 9.97 -4.44 11.93
N LEU A 122 10.62 -4.36 13.09
CA LEU A 122 11.92 -5.00 13.34
C LEU A 122 11.80 -6.52 13.28
N TYR A 123 10.76 -7.10 13.88
CA TYR A 123 10.52 -8.54 13.83
C TYR A 123 10.22 -9.02 12.40
N GLN A 124 9.41 -8.29 11.64
CA GLN A 124 9.16 -8.60 10.23
C GLN A 124 10.48 -8.64 9.45
N THR A 125 11.28 -7.56 9.52
CA THR A 125 12.53 -7.45 8.75
C THR A 125 13.60 -8.44 9.19
N PHE A 126 13.93 -8.48 10.48
CA PHE A 126 15.10 -9.20 10.97
C PHE A 126 14.81 -10.62 11.47
N ARG A 127 13.54 -11.05 11.51
CA ARG A 127 13.16 -12.43 11.83
C ARG A 127 12.39 -13.10 10.71
N ILE A 128 11.27 -12.52 10.27
CA ILE A 128 10.45 -13.16 9.24
C ILE A 128 11.17 -13.13 7.90
N GLU A 129 11.46 -11.95 7.34
CA GLU A 129 12.14 -11.83 6.04
C GLU A 129 13.52 -12.51 6.04
N GLU A 130 14.28 -12.40 7.13
CA GLU A 130 15.56 -13.10 7.29
C GLU A 130 15.40 -14.63 7.24
N ARG A 131 14.41 -15.20 7.96
CA ARG A 131 14.16 -16.64 7.99
C ARG A 131 13.88 -17.23 6.60
N PHE A 132 13.25 -16.45 5.71
CA PHE A 132 12.92 -16.88 4.36
C PHE A 132 13.95 -16.45 3.31
N GLY A 133 15.04 -15.81 3.73
CA GLY A 133 16.15 -15.40 2.87
C GLY A 133 15.87 -14.14 2.03
N PHE A 134 14.86 -13.36 2.41
CA PHE A 134 14.45 -12.16 1.69
C PHE A 134 15.10 -10.88 2.21
N ASN A 135 15.47 -10.84 3.49
CA ASN A 135 16.12 -9.66 4.05
C ASN A 135 17.54 -9.49 3.47
N ARG A 136 17.81 -8.32 2.91
CA ARG A 136 19.15 -7.87 2.50
C ARG A 136 19.60 -6.61 3.24
N THR A 137 18.75 -6.12 4.15
CA THR A 137 18.96 -4.87 4.88
C THR A 137 19.75 -5.13 6.16
N THR A 138 20.75 -4.28 6.44
CA THR A 138 21.49 -4.29 7.70
C THR A 138 20.80 -3.40 8.76
N PRO A 139 21.01 -3.62 10.07
CA PRO A 139 20.47 -2.73 11.11
C PRO A 139 20.82 -1.25 10.92
N ARG A 140 22.03 -0.97 10.43
CA ARG A 140 22.46 0.39 10.09
C ARG A 140 21.64 0.97 8.94
N GLN A 141 21.48 0.21 7.85
CA GLN A 141 20.69 0.67 6.70
C GLN A 141 19.22 0.87 7.09
N PHE A 142 18.66 -0.01 7.90
CA PHE A 142 17.30 0.11 8.43
C PHE A 142 17.13 1.40 9.25
N ALA A 143 18.06 1.70 10.16
CA ALA A 143 18.01 2.92 10.96
C ALA A 143 18.14 4.19 10.11
N ILE A 144 19.00 4.17 9.08
CA ILE A 144 19.14 5.27 8.12
C ILE A 144 17.83 5.47 7.33
N ASP A 145 17.26 4.38 6.81
CA ASP A 145 16.01 4.44 6.04
C ASP A 145 14.86 4.94 6.93
N LEU A 146 14.76 4.47 8.18
CA LEU A 146 13.76 4.95 9.15
C LEU A 146 13.93 6.45 9.42
N ALA A 147 15.15 6.89 9.74
CA ALA A 147 15.42 8.31 10.01
C ALA A 147 15.13 9.20 8.80
N LEU A 148 15.50 8.76 7.60
CA LEU A 148 15.25 9.48 6.36
C LEU A 148 13.76 9.54 6.02
N GLN A 149 13.03 8.42 6.17
CA GLN A 149 11.57 8.37 5.96
C GLN A 149 10.83 9.27 6.96
N THR A 150 11.17 9.19 8.24
CA THR A 150 10.57 10.04 9.28
C THR A 150 10.90 11.52 9.03
N GLY A 151 12.16 11.84 8.74
CA GLY A 151 12.59 13.20 8.43
C GLY A 151 11.88 13.79 7.22
N LEU A 152 11.77 13.02 6.13
CA LEU A 152 11.07 13.45 4.93
C LEU A 152 9.56 13.61 5.17
N SER A 153 8.95 12.69 5.93
CA SER A 153 7.54 12.77 6.33
C SER A 153 7.27 14.02 7.17
N LEU A 154 8.20 14.43 8.03
CA LEU A 154 8.09 15.67 8.80
C LEU A 154 8.26 16.91 7.91
N VAL A 155 9.30 16.92 7.06
CA VAL A 155 9.60 18.07 6.17
C VAL A 155 8.47 18.33 5.18
N ILE A 156 7.83 17.27 4.65
CA ILE A 156 6.75 17.40 3.67
C ILE A 156 5.38 17.45 4.37
N GLY A 157 5.15 16.57 5.33
CA GLY A 157 3.86 16.39 5.98
C GLY A 157 3.51 17.48 6.97
N ALA A 158 4.47 18.02 7.74
CA ALA A 158 4.18 19.06 8.72
C ALA A 158 3.71 20.38 8.07
N PRO A 159 4.33 20.89 6.98
CA PRO A 159 3.81 22.07 6.28
C PRO A 159 2.45 21.83 5.65
N LEU A 160 2.22 20.65 5.06
CA LEU A 160 0.91 20.31 4.50
C LEU A 160 -0.16 20.25 5.60
N LEU A 161 0.14 19.61 6.73
CA LEU A 161 -0.76 19.55 7.87
C LEU A 161 -1.07 20.95 8.41
N ALA A 162 -0.04 21.79 8.59
CA ALA A 162 -0.22 23.18 9.02
C ALA A 162 -1.12 23.96 8.05
N LEU A 163 -0.95 23.77 6.73
CA LEU A 163 -1.79 24.37 5.71
C LEU A 163 -3.24 23.88 5.80
N ILE A 164 -3.46 22.57 6.00
CA ILE A 164 -4.80 22.02 6.14
C ILE A 164 -5.49 22.55 7.41
N LEU A 165 -4.79 22.59 8.55
CA LEU A 165 -5.34 23.16 9.79
C LEU A 165 -5.64 24.65 9.64
N TRP A 166 -4.75 25.40 8.99
CA TRP A 166 -5.01 26.80 8.68
C TRP A 166 -6.24 27.00 7.80
N VAL A 167 -6.45 26.15 6.79
CA VAL A 167 -7.67 26.18 5.96
C VAL A 167 -8.91 25.85 6.77
N MET A 168 -8.84 24.84 7.66
CA MET A 168 -9.93 24.50 8.58
C MET A 168 -10.34 25.70 9.44
N ASP A 169 -9.36 26.46 9.96
CA ASP A 169 -9.61 27.63 10.81
C ASP A 169 -10.12 28.86 10.03
N SER A 170 -9.66 29.06 8.78
CA SER A 170 -9.80 30.34 8.07
C SER A 170 -10.81 30.36 6.92
N ALA A 171 -11.14 29.21 6.33
CA ALA A 171 -11.92 29.16 5.09
C ALA A 171 -13.45 29.03 5.31
N GLY A 172 -13.92 29.16 6.57
CA GLY A 172 -15.34 29.14 6.91
C GLY A 172 -16.04 27.85 6.48
N ALA A 173 -17.33 27.91 6.11
CA ALA A 173 -18.14 26.72 5.78
C ALA A 173 -17.63 25.89 4.59
N GLN A 174 -16.75 26.46 3.74
CA GLN A 174 -16.20 25.80 2.56
C GLN A 174 -14.81 25.20 2.80
N TRP A 175 -14.31 25.19 4.05
CA TRP A 175 -12.97 24.70 4.35
C TRP A 175 -12.74 23.27 3.87
N TRP A 176 -13.75 22.38 3.99
CA TRP A 176 -13.60 20.95 3.70
C TRP A 176 -13.35 20.68 2.22
N ILE A 177 -14.00 21.43 1.32
CA ILE A 177 -13.80 21.29 -0.12
C ILE A 177 -12.47 21.90 -0.56
N ILE A 178 -12.04 22.99 0.08
CA ILE A 178 -10.74 23.62 -0.18
C ILE A 178 -9.60 22.72 0.32
N ALA A 179 -9.71 22.18 1.53
CA ALA A 179 -8.76 21.23 2.10
C ALA A 179 -8.66 19.96 1.26
N TRP A 180 -9.79 19.42 0.80
CA TRP A 180 -9.82 18.31 -0.15
C TRP A 180 -9.10 18.65 -1.46
N ALA A 181 -9.37 19.83 -2.05
CA ALA A 181 -8.73 20.26 -3.29
C ALA A 181 -7.22 20.41 -3.13
N ILE A 182 -6.75 20.96 -2.00
CA ILE A 182 -5.33 21.06 -1.66
C ILE A 182 -4.72 19.65 -1.54
N LEU A 183 -5.37 18.73 -0.82
CA LEU A 183 -4.87 17.37 -0.66
C LEU A 183 -4.83 16.61 -2.00
N MET A 184 -5.82 16.81 -2.87
CA MET A 184 -5.84 16.22 -4.20
C MET A 184 -4.74 16.79 -5.10
N ALA A 185 -4.56 18.11 -5.11
CA ALA A 185 -3.48 18.76 -5.84
C ALA A 185 -2.11 18.28 -5.34
N PHE A 186 -1.95 18.19 -4.02
CA PHE A 186 -0.75 17.66 -3.39
C PHE A 186 -0.52 16.19 -3.76
N SER A 187 -1.56 15.35 -3.77
CA SER A 187 -1.46 13.94 -4.16
C SER A 187 -1.02 13.78 -5.63
N ILE A 188 -1.57 14.59 -6.54
CA ILE A 188 -1.15 14.62 -7.94
C ILE A 188 0.30 15.09 -8.06
N LEU A 189 0.69 16.15 -7.35
CA LEU A 189 2.07 16.62 -7.30
C LEU A 189 3.01 15.51 -6.81
N MET A 190 2.65 14.82 -5.73
CA MET A 190 3.44 13.72 -5.16
C MET A 190 3.53 12.51 -6.07
N SER A 191 2.51 12.21 -6.87
CA SER A 191 2.57 11.12 -7.87
C SER A 191 3.69 11.33 -8.90
N TRP A 192 4.06 12.58 -9.16
CA TRP A 192 5.20 12.95 -10.00
C TRP A 192 6.49 13.18 -9.19
N ALA A 193 6.41 13.86 -8.05
CA ALA A 193 7.56 14.26 -7.25
C ALA A 193 8.21 13.06 -6.55
N PHE A 194 7.42 12.11 -6.06
CA PHE A 194 7.93 10.93 -5.36
C PHE A 194 8.96 10.13 -6.17
N PRO A 195 8.64 9.63 -7.36
CA PRO A 195 9.60 8.85 -8.15
C PRO A 195 10.81 9.68 -8.63
N THR A 196 10.62 10.98 -8.82
CA THR A 196 11.63 11.85 -9.44
C THR A 196 12.61 12.42 -8.41
N LEU A 197 12.12 12.76 -7.21
CA LEU A 197 12.88 13.51 -6.19
C LEU A 197 13.11 12.68 -4.92
N ILE A 198 12.16 11.81 -4.56
CA ILE A 198 12.18 11.08 -3.28
C ILE A 198 12.79 9.69 -3.44
N ALA A 199 12.31 8.90 -4.40
CA ALA A 199 12.80 7.54 -4.62
C ALA A 199 14.33 7.48 -4.84
N PRO A 200 14.98 8.44 -5.54
CA PRO A 200 16.44 8.47 -5.70
C PRO A 200 17.22 8.71 -4.40
N LEU A 201 16.59 9.22 -3.34
CA LEU A 201 17.22 9.33 -2.01
C LEU A 201 17.39 7.95 -1.37
N PHE A 202 16.54 7.00 -1.75
CA PHE A 202 16.54 5.65 -1.20
C PHE A 202 17.26 4.66 -2.10
N ASN A 203 17.16 4.79 -3.42
CA ASN A 203 17.66 3.80 -4.37
C ASN A 203 18.48 4.46 -5.47
N LYS A 204 19.44 3.73 -6.02
CA LYS A 204 20.18 4.13 -7.20
C LYS A 204 19.42 3.70 -8.45
N PHE A 205 19.26 4.62 -9.38
CA PHE A 205 18.66 4.36 -10.69
C PHE A 205 19.75 4.46 -11.75
N THR A 206 19.99 3.37 -12.48
CA THR A 206 20.97 3.32 -13.57
C THR A 206 20.27 3.02 -14.89
N PRO A 207 20.69 3.59 -16.03
CA PRO A 207 20.16 3.19 -17.33
C PRO A 207 20.30 1.68 -17.57
N LEU A 208 19.34 1.07 -18.25
CA LEU A 208 19.42 -0.33 -18.65
C LEU A 208 20.63 -0.55 -19.56
N ALA A 209 21.55 -1.41 -19.12
CA ALA A 209 22.81 -1.67 -19.83
C ALA A 209 22.65 -2.66 -21.00
N ASP A 210 21.72 -3.62 -20.89
CA ASP A 210 21.49 -4.61 -21.95
C ASP A 210 20.85 -3.96 -23.19
N ALA A 211 21.66 -3.81 -24.24
CA ALA A 211 21.24 -3.20 -25.50
C ALA A 211 20.18 -4.02 -26.25
N THR A 212 20.19 -5.35 -26.11
CA THR A 212 19.23 -6.25 -26.77
C THR A 212 17.86 -6.11 -26.11
N LEU A 213 17.81 -6.20 -24.78
CA LEU A 213 16.57 -6.01 -24.02
C LEU A 213 16.02 -4.59 -24.22
N LYS A 214 16.90 -3.58 -24.19
CA LYS A 214 16.53 -2.19 -24.46
C LYS A 214 15.86 -2.04 -25.84
N ALA A 215 16.45 -2.58 -26.90
CA ALA A 215 15.88 -2.51 -28.25
C ALA A 215 14.52 -3.22 -28.36
N ARG A 216 14.35 -4.38 -27.69
CA ARG A 216 13.06 -5.10 -27.64
C ARG A 216 11.98 -4.25 -26.95
N ILE A 217 12.33 -3.63 -25.82
CA ILE A 217 11.44 -2.73 -25.09
C ILE A 217 11.06 -1.52 -25.96
N GLU A 218 12.04 -0.86 -26.57
CA GLU A 218 11.78 0.31 -27.45
C GLU A 218 10.83 -0.06 -28.60
N ALA A 219 11.02 -1.23 -29.22
CA ALA A 219 10.11 -1.74 -30.24
C ALA A 219 8.70 -2.00 -29.70
N LEU A 220 8.55 -2.56 -28.48
CA LEU A 220 7.23 -2.74 -27.85
C LEU A 220 6.55 -1.39 -27.60
N LEU A 221 7.29 -0.41 -27.09
CA LEU A 221 6.76 0.94 -26.82
C LEU A 221 6.28 1.60 -28.11
N GLU A 222 7.05 1.49 -29.19
CA GLU A 222 6.67 2.02 -30.50
C GLU A 222 5.39 1.37 -31.03
N ARG A 223 5.29 0.03 -31.01
CA ARG A 223 4.08 -0.72 -31.39
C ARG A 223 2.85 -0.32 -30.57
N CYS A 224 3.04 -0.04 -29.28
CA CYS A 224 1.97 0.36 -28.37
C CYS A 224 1.61 1.86 -28.47
N GLY A 225 2.39 2.65 -29.22
CA GLY A 225 2.24 4.11 -29.31
C GLY A 225 2.60 4.82 -28.01
N PHE A 226 3.57 4.30 -27.26
CA PHE A 226 4.01 4.81 -25.98
C PHE A 226 5.39 5.47 -26.11
N ARG A 227 5.59 6.60 -25.42
CA ARG A 227 6.88 7.28 -25.33
C ARG A 227 7.40 7.20 -23.91
N SER A 228 8.69 6.91 -23.76
CA SER A 228 9.39 6.91 -22.48
C SER A 228 10.65 7.78 -22.55
N GLU A 229 10.94 8.51 -21.48
CA GLU A 229 12.17 9.28 -21.28
C GLU A 229 13.35 8.41 -20.81
N GLY A 230 13.17 7.10 -20.70
CA GLY A 230 14.28 6.18 -20.41
C GLY A 230 13.84 4.93 -19.66
N ILE A 231 14.70 3.93 -19.79
CA ILE A 231 14.56 2.62 -19.14
C ILE A 231 15.67 2.52 -18.10
N PHE A 232 15.28 2.32 -16.86
CA PHE A 232 16.17 2.32 -15.70
C PHE A 232 16.05 1.00 -14.93
N VAL A 233 17.16 0.63 -14.30
CA VAL A 233 17.24 -0.45 -13.32
C VAL A 233 17.47 0.20 -11.95
N MET A 234 16.68 -0.22 -10.97
CA MET A 234 16.76 0.19 -9.57
C MET A 234 17.42 -0.94 -8.75
N ASP A 235 18.31 -0.58 -7.83
CA ASP A 235 19.02 -1.51 -6.94
C ASP A 235 18.13 -2.06 -5.80
N GLY A 236 17.00 -2.69 -6.16
CA GLY A 236 16.04 -3.28 -5.22
C GLY A 236 16.65 -4.37 -4.35
N SER A 237 17.63 -5.11 -4.89
CA SER A 237 18.42 -6.13 -4.19
C SER A 237 19.09 -5.62 -2.91
N ARG A 238 19.33 -4.31 -2.78
CA ARG A 238 19.90 -3.70 -1.58
C ARG A 238 19.02 -3.87 -0.34
N ARG A 239 17.71 -4.02 -0.54
CA ARG A 239 16.73 -4.13 0.55
C ARG A 239 16.07 -5.49 0.62
N SER A 240 15.80 -6.09 -0.53
CA SER A 240 15.03 -7.32 -0.59
C SER A 240 15.34 -8.16 -1.81
N GLY A 241 15.13 -9.48 -1.71
CA GLY A 241 15.20 -10.42 -2.83
C GLY A 241 13.98 -10.40 -3.76
N HIS A 242 12.94 -9.61 -3.47
CA HIS A 242 11.73 -9.57 -4.27
C HIS A 242 11.92 -8.89 -5.63
N GLY A 243 11.31 -9.44 -6.68
CA GLY A 243 11.30 -8.91 -8.04
C GLY A 243 10.07 -8.03 -8.32
N ASN A 244 10.26 -6.89 -8.99
CA ASN A 244 9.17 -6.02 -9.44
C ASN A 244 9.56 -5.12 -10.63
N ALA A 245 8.56 -4.59 -11.34
CA ALA A 245 8.69 -3.57 -12.37
C ALA A 245 7.56 -2.57 -12.25
N TYR A 246 7.82 -1.30 -12.58
CA TYR A 246 6.76 -0.29 -12.59
C TYR A 246 7.09 0.85 -13.55
N PHE A 247 6.03 1.53 -13.97
CA PHE A 247 6.13 2.78 -14.68
C PHE A 247 5.97 3.96 -13.74
N THR A 248 6.61 5.05 -14.10
CA THR A 248 6.52 6.28 -13.32
C THR A 248 6.58 7.53 -14.17
N GLY A 249 6.16 8.68 -13.64
CA GLY A 249 6.08 9.96 -14.35
C GLY A 249 4.72 10.25 -14.98
N PHE A 250 4.55 11.47 -15.47
CA PHE A 250 3.28 12.00 -15.98
C PHE A 250 3.40 12.47 -17.43
N GLY A 251 2.32 12.36 -18.20
CA GLY A 251 2.29 12.86 -19.59
C GLY A 251 3.28 12.16 -20.52
N SER A 252 4.12 12.92 -21.19
CA SER A 252 5.20 12.43 -22.07
C SER A 252 6.45 11.98 -21.31
N ASN A 253 6.60 12.37 -20.04
CA ASN A 253 7.84 12.24 -19.27
C ASN A 253 7.82 10.97 -18.41
N LYS A 254 7.46 9.85 -19.04
CA LYS A 254 7.31 8.56 -18.34
C LYS A 254 8.60 7.77 -18.37
N ARG A 255 8.96 7.16 -17.25
CA ARG A 255 10.13 6.29 -17.09
C ARG A 255 9.69 4.87 -16.79
N ILE A 256 10.46 3.92 -17.29
CA ILE A 256 10.29 2.50 -16.99
C ILE A 256 11.36 2.13 -15.98
N VAL A 257 10.96 1.53 -14.86
CA VAL A 257 11.86 1.09 -13.80
C VAL A 257 11.69 -0.40 -13.57
N PHE A 258 12.78 -1.15 -13.74
CA PHE A 258 12.87 -2.55 -13.34
C PHE A 258 13.69 -2.67 -12.07
N PHE A 259 13.35 -3.64 -11.21
CA PHE A 259 14.26 -4.07 -10.16
C PHE A 259 15.35 -4.93 -10.78
N ASP A 260 16.58 -4.79 -10.31
CA ASP A 260 17.69 -5.66 -10.68
C ASP A 260 17.35 -7.14 -10.51
N THR A 261 16.73 -7.50 -9.38
CA THR A 261 16.25 -8.86 -9.09
C THR A 261 15.31 -9.44 -10.16
N LEU A 262 14.48 -8.61 -10.81
CA LEU A 262 13.58 -9.05 -11.88
C LEU A 262 14.32 -9.23 -13.20
N VAL A 263 15.24 -8.32 -13.52
CA VAL A 263 16.06 -8.41 -14.74
C VAL A 263 16.97 -9.64 -14.70
N ASP A 264 17.49 -9.98 -13.51
CA ASP A 264 18.36 -11.13 -13.32
C ASP A 264 17.60 -12.47 -13.37
N SER A 265 16.27 -12.47 -13.15
CA SER A 265 15.47 -13.69 -13.01
C SER A 265 14.62 -14.06 -14.23
N LEU A 266 14.19 -13.05 -14.99
CA LEU A 266 13.37 -13.22 -16.18
C LEU A 266 14.21 -13.15 -17.45
N ASP A 267 13.84 -13.95 -18.46
CA ASP A 267 14.41 -13.81 -19.79
C ASP A 267 13.81 -12.61 -20.55
N HIS A 268 14.40 -12.27 -21.69
CA HIS A 268 13.98 -11.09 -22.45
C HIS A 268 12.52 -11.16 -22.94
N ASP A 269 12.01 -12.35 -23.29
CA ASP A 269 10.63 -12.53 -23.76
C ASP A 269 9.65 -12.35 -22.58
N GLU A 270 10.01 -12.87 -21.41
CA GLU A 270 9.26 -12.71 -20.16
C GLU A 270 9.22 -11.25 -19.69
N ILE A 271 10.35 -10.53 -19.71
CA ILE A 271 10.40 -9.11 -19.36
C ILE A 271 9.54 -8.28 -20.31
N GLU A 272 9.60 -8.54 -21.61
CA GLU A 272 8.74 -7.86 -22.59
C GLU A 272 7.26 -8.13 -22.33
N ALA A 273 6.89 -9.36 -21.97
CA ALA A 273 5.51 -9.72 -21.64
C ALA A 273 5.00 -9.03 -20.37
N VAL A 274 5.83 -8.96 -19.32
CA VAL A 274 5.53 -8.19 -18.09
C VAL A 274 5.36 -6.71 -18.43
N LEU A 275 6.24 -6.15 -19.25
CA LEU A 275 6.13 -4.76 -19.66
C LEU A 275 4.88 -4.50 -20.50
N ALA A 276 4.48 -5.44 -21.36
CA ALA A 276 3.24 -5.34 -22.12
C ALA A 276 2.02 -5.32 -21.21
N HIS A 277 1.99 -6.13 -20.14
CA HIS A 277 0.94 -6.09 -19.11
C HIS A 277 0.84 -4.69 -18.49
N GLU A 278 1.95 -4.16 -18.01
CA GLU A 278 2.01 -2.82 -17.41
C GLU A 278 1.56 -1.72 -18.40
N LEU A 279 1.95 -1.80 -19.68
CA LEU A 279 1.45 -0.90 -20.74
C LEU A 279 -0.07 -1.01 -20.94
N GLY A 280 -0.65 -2.19 -20.70
CA GLY A 280 -2.09 -2.42 -20.71
C GLY A 280 -2.81 -1.53 -19.70
N HIS A 281 -2.25 -1.35 -18.50
CA HIS A 281 -2.81 -0.43 -17.51
C HIS A 281 -2.84 1.03 -17.99
N PHE A 282 -1.79 1.46 -18.69
CA PHE A 282 -1.75 2.80 -19.29
C PHE A 282 -2.76 2.95 -20.42
N LYS A 283 -2.80 1.97 -21.34
CA LYS A 283 -3.70 2.00 -22.50
C LYS A 283 -5.16 2.08 -22.07
N ARG A 284 -5.53 1.37 -21.00
CA ARG A 284 -6.88 1.32 -20.43
C ARG A 284 -7.16 2.42 -19.41
N ARG A 285 -6.19 3.31 -19.14
CA ARG A 285 -6.27 4.45 -18.21
C ARG A 285 -6.65 4.02 -16.78
N HIS A 286 -6.18 2.88 -16.30
CA HIS A 286 -6.54 2.35 -14.98
C HIS A 286 -6.15 3.31 -13.85
N VAL A 287 -4.96 3.92 -13.92
CA VAL A 287 -4.52 4.92 -12.93
C VAL A 287 -5.48 6.10 -12.83
N LEU A 288 -5.99 6.61 -13.96
CA LEU A 288 -6.96 7.71 -13.96
C LEU A 288 -8.31 7.30 -13.38
N LYS A 289 -8.79 6.09 -13.71
CA LYS A 289 -10.04 5.55 -13.14
C LYS A 289 -9.93 5.37 -11.62
N MET A 290 -8.79 4.85 -11.16
CA MET A 290 -8.49 4.72 -9.73
C MET A 290 -8.39 6.10 -9.05
N LEU A 291 -7.70 7.06 -9.66
CA LEU A 291 -7.59 8.43 -9.13
C LEU A 291 -8.98 9.09 -9.00
N ALA A 292 -9.86 8.91 -9.99
CA ALA A 292 -11.23 9.41 -9.92
C ALA A 292 -12.03 8.75 -8.78
N GLY A 293 -11.92 7.43 -8.62
CA GLY A 293 -12.54 6.70 -7.51
C GLY A 293 -12.04 7.19 -6.14
N THR A 294 -10.72 7.31 -5.98
CA THR A 294 -10.11 7.85 -4.76
C THR A 294 -10.56 9.28 -4.49
N ALA A 295 -10.62 10.14 -5.52
CA ALA A 295 -11.06 11.52 -5.37
C ALA A 295 -12.51 11.62 -4.86
N LEU A 296 -13.41 10.75 -5.33
CA LEU A 296 -14.80 10.69 -4.87
C LEU A 296 -14.91 10.21 -3.42
N VAL A 297 -14.18 9.15 -3.05
CA VAL A 297 -14.18 8.61 -1.69
C VAL A 297 -13.59 9.62 -0.71
N THR A 298 -12.47 10.27 -1.05
CA THR A 298 -11.87 11.29 -0.18
C THR A 298 -12.72 12.55 -0.11
N LEU A 299 -13.40 12.95 -1.19
CA LEU A 299 -14.37 14.06 -1.15
C LEU A 299 -15.49 13.78 -0.15
N ALA A 300 -16.08 12.58 -0.22
CA ALA A 300 -17.09 12.14 0.74
C ALA A 300 -16.53 12.10 2.17
N GLY A 301 -15.29 11.65 2.35
CA GLY A 301 -14.60 11.66 3.63
C GLY A 301 -14.39 13.08 4.20
N PHE A 302 -13.95 14.04 3.39
CA PHE A 302 -13.80 15.43 3.80
C PHE A 302 -15.15 16.10 4.08
N ALA A 303 -16.19 15.81 3.31
CA ALA A 303 -17.54 16.29 3.59
C ALA A 303 -18.05 15.74 4.92
N LEU A 304 -17.84 14.45 5.18
CA LEU A 304 -18.17 13.81 6.45
C LEU A 304 -17.39 14.41 7.62
N LEU A 305 -16.09 14.62 7.48
CA LEU A 305 -15.26 15.31 8.47
C LEU A 305 -15.76 16.74 8.69
N GLY A 306 -16.07 17.46 7.62
CA GLY A 306 -16.70 18.78 7.62
C GLY A 306 -17.88 18.86 8.57
N TRP A 307 -18.80 17.91 8.44
CA TRP A 307 -19.94 17.78 9.34
C TRP A 307 -19.53 17.38 10.76
N LEU A 308 -18.73 16.32 10.94
CA LEU A 308 -18.33 15.79 12.25
C LEU A 308 -17.57 16.79 13.12
N THR A 309 -16.82 17.73 12.52
CA THR A 309 -16.05 18.72 13.28
C THR A 309 -16.90 19.62 14.17
N GLY A 310 -18.17 19.85 13.81
CA GLY A 310 -19.10 20.68 14.59
C GLY A 310 -19.93 19.90 15.63
N GLU A 311 -19.69 18.59 15.75
CA GLU A 311 -20.55 17.70 16.53
C GLU A 311 -19.86 17.25 17.82
N ASP A 312 -20.30 17.75 18.98
CA ASP A 312 -19.71 17.43 20.29
C ASP A 312 -19.61 15.93 20.58
N TRP A 313 -20.62 15.19 20.14
CA TRP A 313 -20.72 13.76 20.36
C TRP A 313 -19.63 12.98 19.62
N PHE A 314 -19.04 13.53 18.55
CA PHE A 314 -17.95 12.90 17.80
C PHE A 314 -16.71 12.79 18.69
N TYR A 315 -16.33 13.88 19.35
CA TYR A 315 -15.17 13.93 20.25
C TYR A 315 -15.43 13.14 21.53
N GLN A 316 -16.55 13.42 22.22
CA GLN A 316 -16.87 12.78 23.50
C GLN A 316 -17.10 11.27 23.33
N GLY A 317 -17.72 10.86 22.22
CA GLY A 317 -17.94 9.46 21.89
C GLY A 317 -16.65 8.67 21.66
N LEU A 318 -15.58 9.37 21.27
CA LEU A 318 -14.24 8.82 21.04
C LEU A 318 -13.27 9.14 22.20
N GLY A 319 -13.78 9.62 23.33
CA GLY A 319 -12.99 9.80 24.55
C GLY A 319 -12.06 11.01 24.55
N VAL A 320 -12.25 11.95 23.63
CA VAL A 320 -11.47 13.19 23.55
C VAL A 320 -12.30 14.34 24.08
N ARG A 321 -11.74 15.07 25.05
CA ARG A 321 -12.39 16.23 25.66
C ARG A 321 -12.03 17.52 24.95
N GLU A 322 -10.81 17.61 24.45
CA GLU A 322 -10.33 18.79 23.76
C GLU A 322 -10.82 18.83 22.32
N GLN A 323 -11.72 19.77 22.04
CA GLN A 323 -12.25 19.97 20.71
C GLN A 323 -11.45 21.03 19.96
N SER A 324 -10.80 20.62 18.88
CA SER A 324 -10.12 21.50 17.94
C SER A 324 -10.14 20.87 16.55
N HIS A 325 -9.88 21.68 15.52
CA HIS A 325 -9.72 21.15 14.16
C HIS A 325 -8.60 20.09 14.07
N ALA A 326 -7.55 20.21 14.89
CA ALA A 326 -6.48 19.22 14.97
C ALA A 326 -6.94 17.90 15.58
N THR A 327 -7.67 17.92 16.71
CA THR A 327 -8.19 16.69 17.33
C THR A 327 -9.29 16.06 16.47
N ALA A 328 -10.09 16.86 15.76
CA ALA A 328 -11.09 16.36 14.82
C ALA A 328 -10.46 15.59 13.66
N LEU A 329 -9.45 16.20 13.02
CA LEU A 329 -8.70 15.58 11.93
C LEU A 329 -7.99 14.31 12.41
N LEU A 330 -7.34 14.36 13.58
CA LEU A 330 -6.65 13.21 14.17
C LEU A 330 -7.60 12.06 14.47
N LEU A 331 -8.73 12.33 15.12
CA LEU A 331 -9.76 11.32 15.40
C LEU A 331 -10.27 10.70 14.10
N PHE A 332 -10.54 11.52 13.08
CA PHE A 332 -11.01 11.02 11.79
C PHE A 332 -9.96 10.12 11.11
N MET A 333 -8.69 10.51 11.14
CA MET A 333 -7.58 9.70 10.61
C MET A 333 -7.45 8.35 11.33
N LEU A 334 -7.61 8.33 12.65
CA LEU A 334 -7.48 7.10 13.45
C LEU A 334 -8.72 6.19 13.36
N VAL A 335 -9.91 6.77 13.28
CA VAL A 335 -11.18 6.03 13.40
C VAL A 335 -11.78 5.64 12.05
N SER A 336 -11.60 6.45 10.99
CA SER A 336 -12.15 6.13 9.67
C SER A 336 -11.72 4.76 9.09
N PRO A 337 -10.50 4.22 9.34
CA PRO A 337 -10.12 2.88 8.88
C PRO A 337 -11.03 1.75 9.38
N VAL A 338 -11.60 1.91 10.58
CA VAL A 338 -12.54 0.94 11.19
C VAL A 338 -13.80 0.77 10.33
N PHE A 339 -14.22 1.84 9.65
CA PHE A 339 -15.40 1.85 8.81
C PHE A 339 -15.07 1.59 7.33
N SER A 340 -13.88 1.96 6.87
CA SER A 340 -13.53 1.84 5.45
C SER A 340 -13.18 0.40 5.02
N VAL A 341 -12.90 -0.52 5.96
CA VAL A 341 -12.59 -1.92 5.66
C VAL A 341 -13.66 -2.60 4.80
N PHE A 342 -14.93 -2.21 4.96
CA PHE A 342 -16.05 -2.77 4.22
C PHE A 342 -16.07 -2.36 2.73
N LEU A 343 -15.31 -1.31 2.35
CA LEU A 343 -15.14 -0.89 0.96
C LEU A 343 -14.04 -1.70 0.24
N GLN A 344 -13.14 -2.35 0.99
CA GLN A 344 -12.03 -3.11 0.44
C GLN A 344 -12.42 -4.14 -0.64
N PRO A 345 -13.44 -5.01 -0.44
CA PRO A 345 -13.81 -5.98 -1.48
C PRO A 345 -14.28 -5.33 -2.78
N ILE A 346 -14.91 -4.15 -2.72
CA ILE A 346 -15.37 -3.41 -3.89
C ILE A 346 -14.15 -2.89 -4.69
N VAL A 347 -13.20 -2.27 -3.99
CA VAL A 347 -11.96 -1.75 -4.59
C VAL A 347 -11.14 -2.90 -5.18
N ALA A 348 -10.98 -4.00 -4.43
CA ALA A 348 -10.25 -5.18 -4.85
C ALA A 348 -10.88 -5.83 -6.09
N TYR A 349 -12.21 -5.89 -6.18
CA TYR A 349 -12.92 -6.38 -7.37
C TYR A 349 -12.59 -5.54 -8.62
N VAL A 350 -12.62 -4.21 -8.50
CA VAL A 350 -12.30 -3.30 -9.62
C VAL A 350 -10.84 -3.48 -10.05
N GLN A 351 -9.91 -3.58 -9.10
CA GLN A 351 -8.48 -3.81 -9.39
C GLN A 351 -8.25 -5.15 -10.08
N ARG A 352 -8.86 -6.24 -9.61
CA ARG A 352 -8.75 -7.55 -10.26
C ARG A 352 -9.26 -7.55 -11.69
N ARG A 353 -10.31 -6.79 -11.99
CA ARG A 353 -10.79 -6.59 -13.37
C ARG A 353 -9.74 -5.90 -14.24
N TYR A 354 -9.06 -4.89 -13.70
CA TYR A 354 -7.99 -4.18 -14.40
C TYR A 354 -6.78 -5.08 -14.70
N GLU A 355 -6.49 -6.06 -13.83
CA GLU A 355 -5.48 -7.09 -14.12
C GLU A 355 -5.84 -7.94 -15.34
N PHE A 356 -7.08 -8.42 -15.44
CA PHE A 356 -7.51 -9.18 -16.61
C PHE A 356 -7.48 -8.35 -17.90
N GLU A 357 -7.89 -7.08 -17.83
CA GLU A 357 -7.81 -6.15 -18.98
C GLU A 357 -6.36 -5.92 -19.43
N ALA A 358 -5.40 -5.96 -18.50
CA ALA A 358 -3.97 -5.83 -18.78
C ALA A 358 -3.34 -7.13 -19.29
N ASP A 359 -3.72 -8.28 -18.72
CA ASP A 359 -3.35 -9.61 -19.21
C ASP A 359 -3.82 -9.82 -20.66
N ASP A 360 -5.06 -9.41 -20.97
CA ASP A 360 -5.61 -9.42 -22.33
C ASP A 360 -4.80 -8.55 -23.29
N PHE A 361 -4.41 -7.36 -22.83
CA PHE A 361 -3.59 -6.47 -23.63
C PHE A 361 -2.20 -7.06 -23.87
N ALA A 362 -1.55 -7.59 -22.84
CA ALA A 362 -0.24 -8.25 -22.97
C ALA A 362 -0.26 -9.41 -23.96
N ALA A 363 -1.28 -10.26 -23.88
CA ALA A 363 -1.49 -11.39 -24.80
C ALA A 363 -1.75 -10.94 -26.25
N SER A 364 -2.22 -9.71 -26.47
CA SER A 364 -2.38 -9.12 -27.81
C SER A 364 -1.08 -8.54 -28.39
N GLN A 365 -0.10 -8.21 -27.53
CA GLN A 365 1.17 -7.56 -27.93
C GLN A 365 2.37 -8.51 -27.89
N THR A 366 2.26 -9.59 -27.13
CA THR A 366 3.29 -10.60 -26.88
C THR A 366 2.65 -11.99 -26.81
N ARG A 367 3.44 -13.07 -26.82
CA ARG A 367 2.87 -14.42 -26.67
C ARG A 367 2.47 -14.65 -25.21
N ALA A 368 1.20 -14.98 -24.95
CA ALA A 368 0.64 -15.20 -23.62
C ALA A 368 1.46 -16.17 -22.76
N ARG A 369 2.06 -17.20 -23.37
CA ARG A 369 2.94 -18.16 -22.69
C ARG A 369 4.10 -17.51 -21.92
N TYR A 370 4.68 -16.43 -22.43
CA TYR A 370 5.80 -15.76 -21.76
C TYR A 370 5.34 -15.03 -20.49
N LEU A 371 4.15 -14.44 -20.53
CA LEU A 371 3.56 -13.86 -19.31
C LEU A 371 3.23 -14.94 -18.28
N VAL A 372 2.71 -16.10 -18.71
CA VAL A 372 2.49 -17.25 -17.81
C VAL A 372 3.82 -17.71 -17.18
N HIS A 373 4.90 -17.79 -17.96
CA HIS A 373 6.21 -18.18 -17.43
C HIS A 373 6.74 -17.16 -16.41
N ALA A 374 6.66 -15.87 -16.74
CA ALA A 374 7.04 -14.78 -15.86
C ALA A 374 6.25 -14.80 -14.55
N LEU A 375 4.92 -14.99 -14.59
CA LEU A 375 4.08 -15.08 -13.41
C LEU A 375 4.49 -16.24 -12.50
N VAL A 376 4.75 -17.42 -13.06
CA VAL A 376 5.19 -18.57 -12.26
C VAL A 376 6.54 -18.29 -11.58
N LYS A 377 7.51 -17.72 -12.31
CA LYS A 377 8.82 -17.34 -11.74
C LYS A 377 8.68 -16.31 -10.63
N LEU A 378 7.91 -15.24 -10.85
CA LEU A 378 7.68 -14.18 -9.86
C LEU A 378 6.97 -14.70 -8.61
N TYR A 379 5.99 -15.59 -8.75
CA TYR A 379 5.32 -16.19 -7.58
C TYR A 379 6.26 -17.09 -6.78
N ARG A 380 7.12 -17.86 -7.46
CA ARG A 380 8.14 -18.69 -6.81
C ARG A 380 9.17 -17.83 -6.09
N GLU A 381 9.72 -16.83 -6.76
CA GLU A 381 10.77 -15.96 -6.22
C GLU A 381 10.30 -15.11 -5.05
N ASN A 382 9.07 -14.62 -5.10
CA ASN A 382 8.48 -13.84 -4.01
C ASN A 382 7.86 -14.72 -2.90
N ALA A 383 7.98 -16.06 -3.00
CA ALA A 383 7.31 -17.03 -2.13
C ALA A 383 5.81 -16.71 -1.91
N SER A 384 5.14 -16.26 -2.97
CA SER A 384 3.72 -15.94 -2.96
C SER A 384 2.89 -17.22 -2.90
N THR A 385 1.87 -17.26 -2.04
CA THR A 385 1.03 -18.45 -1.93
C THR A 385 0.32 -18.78 -3.25
N LEU A 386 0.40 -20.05 -3.66
CA LEU A 386 -0.31 -20.58 -4.83
C LEU A 386 -1.72 -21.07 -4.49
N THR A 387 -2.05 -21.14 -3.20
CA THR A 387 -3.32 -21.70 -2.70
C THR A 387 -3.98 -20.78 -1.68
N PRO A 388 -4.25 -19.49 -2.03
CA PRO A 388 -4.98 -18.61 -1.14
C PRO A 388 -6.42 -19.11 -0.95
N ASP A 389 -7.00 -18.86 0.24
CA ASP A 389 -8.43 -19.05 0.47
C ASP A 389 -9.23 -18.15 -0.50
N PRO A 390 -10.22 -18.68 -1.24
CA PRO A 390 -10.95 -17.90 -2.23
C PRO A 390 -11.66 -16.67 -1.67
N LEU A 391 -12.20 -16.76 -0.45
CA LEU A 391 -12.91 -15.64 0.16
C LEU A 391 -11.93 -14.58 0.68
N TYR A 392 -10.83 -15.00 1.30
CA TYR A 392 -9.74 -14.12 1.67
C TYR A 392 -9.20 -13.37 0.44
N ALA A 393 -8.91 -14.08 -0.65
CA ALA A 393 -8.43 -13.48 -1.89
C ALA A 393 -9.46 -12.50 -2.49
N ALA A 394 -10.75 -12.87 -2.50
CA ALA A 394 -11.82 -12.01 -3.00
C ALA A 394 -11.94 -10.69 -2.22
N PHE A 395 -11.70 -10.73 -0.90
CA PHE A 395 -11.77 -9.56 -0.03
C PHE A 395 -10.50 -8.70 -0.13
N HIS A 396 -9.31 -9.30 -0.05
CA HIS A 396 -8.06 -8.54 0.13
C HIS A 396 -7.23 -8.34 -1.13
N TYR A 397 -7.22 -9.29 -2.08
CA TYR A 397 -6.24 -9.27 -3.15
C TYR A 397 -6.64 -8.29 -4.25
N SER A 398 -5.75 -7.32 -4.52
CA SER A 398 -5.82 -6.42 -5.67
C SER A 398 -5.53 -7.15 -6.99
N HIS A 399 -4.78 -8.26 -6.94
CA HIS A 399 -4.49 -9.10 -8.10
C HIS A 399 -5.21 -10.45 -7.98
N PRO A 400 -5.77 -11.00 -9.08
CA PRO A 400 -6.31 -12.35 -9.04
C PRO A 400 -5.20 -13.36 -8.67
N PRO A 401 -5.53 -14.43 -7.93
CA PRO A 401 -4.60 -15.53 -7.67
C PRO A 401 -3.93 -16.04 -8.95
N ALA A 402 -2.66 -16.45 -8.86
CA ALA A 402 -1.88 -16.92 -10.00
C ALA A 402 -2.63 -17.95 -10.87
N ALA A 403 -3.25 -18.95 -10.24
CA ALA A 403 -3.99 -19.99 -10.96
C ALA A 403 -5.05 -19.39 -11.89
N ILE A 404 -5.83 -18.41 -11.40
CA ILE A 404 -6.90 -17.76 -12.16
C ILE A 404 -6.32 -16.96 -13.35
N ARG A 405 -5.21 -16.25 -13.13
CA ARG A 405 -4.55 -15.50 -14.22
C ARG A 405 -3.95 -16.43 -15.27
N ILE A 406 -3.33 -17.52 -14.83
CA ILE A 406 -2.73 -18.51 -15.73
C ILE A 406 -3.80 -19.22 -16.54
N ASP A 407 -4.92 -19.60 -15.95
CA ASP A 407 -6.04 -20.21 -16.67
C ASP A 407 -6.58 -19.24 -17.73
N HIS A 408 -6.76 -17.96 -17.38
CA HIS A 408 -7.20 -16.90 -18.29
C HIS A 408 -6.24 -16.68 -19.47
N LEU A 409 -4.93 -16.70 -19.21
CA LEU A 409 -3.90 -16.55 -20.25
C LEU A 409 -3.73 -17.81 -21.09
N SER A 410 -3.88 -19.00 -20.50
CA SER A 410 -3.72 -20.28 -21.19
C SER A 410 -4.81 -20.50 -22.23
N ALA A 411 -6.01 -19.94 -22.02
CA ALA A 411 -7.07 -19.90 -23.03
C ALA A 411 -6.72 -19.05 -24.28
N LYS A 412 -5.57 -18.36 -24.27
CA LYS A 412 -5.09 -17.47 -25.36
C LYS A 412 -3.77 -17.94 -25.97
N ILE A 413 -3.25 -19.09 -25.54
CA ILE A 413 -2.09 -19.77 -26.13
C ILE A 413 -2.61 -20.63 -27.28
#